data_AF-A0A9D6C6K6-F1
#
_entry.id   AF-A0A9D6C6K6-F1
#
_cell.length_a   1.000
_cell.length_b   1.000
_cell.length_c   1.000
_cell.angle_alpha   90.00
_cell.angle_beta   90.00
_cell.angle_gamma   90.00
#
_symmetry.space_group_name_H-M   'P 1'
#
loop_
_entity.id
_entity.type
_entity.pdbx_description
1 polymer ?
#
loop_
_entity_poly.entity_id
_entity_poly.type
_entity_poly.pdbx_seq_one_letter_code
_entity_poly.pdbx_strand_id
1 'polypeptide(L)'
;MKGISVTTGLAGRRDAFWLDQNFSMMASSPARGLGFNLRLGGTFTSVPVAVASTVLVNPVLSTLGTDQAVAKTSASPAPAPAAPAAGSVAARAAPAATAASRVLHGGAFVQTQRLDIFGLGRDYAMYHKSYVGTHDSDDLSGWQGLGGVFTSAPAAIAWDGGRIDVFGVGMDHALYTRTLRGNTWTPNWESLGGTFTSTASMVSRSATQLDVFARGADFTLRGNQSDGTSWFGWQNHGGQLASPPVAISWGPDRIDVFAVFNDKALWHIWWDGQIWNEWESLGGSYFGEPAAVTWAPGRLDVFLKGSDGNLHHHWFENNIWAVPEILNYGSTSPMAESPTAVSAAPNQIDVYVPTDDARLRILSWNGAIWGTVSAGAQFRMPSRYRMSVDYVRADRARSLNADTDAASATVSAGNLPNATVVQWIGDIGGTHPQTSQTNLLYFDDIAVDLAEPMSFSYIVVNNGHADQSAILASLQAAGNGLGGAGTTSMEEDIAKGVVKFVETKLTGALSVSIPVLGSVLGAIEGWLLGKLNDIIFAKCDGLVAVEMRAMMGRDLFLMTDSGTKTFTTVTTHQGTDSATGCGANSIYEVTWTIKPL
;
A
#
# COMPACT_ATOMS: atom_id res chain seq x y z
N MET A 1 -0.61 4.23 3.60
CA MET A 1 -1.27 3.62 2.43
C MET A 1 -2.36 4.58 2.10
N LYS A 2 -2.20 5.41 1.06
CA LYS A 2 -3.25 6.33 0.59
C LYS A 2 -4.63 5.69 0.80
N GLY A 3 -5.31 6.06 1.89
CA GLY A 3 -6.59 5.43 2.26
C GLY A 3 -7.68 5.83 1.29
N ILE A 4 -7.35 6.75 0.39
CA ILE A 4 -8.20 7.38 -0.57
C ILE A 4 -7.58 7.32 -1.96
N SER A 5 -8.42 7.07 -2.96
CA SER A 5 -8.15 7.45 -4.34
C SER A 5 -9.24 8.38 -4.80
N VAL A 6 -8.88 9.32 -5.67
CA VAL A 6 -9.81 10.29 -6.22
C VAL A 6 -9.63 10.32 -7.73
N THR A 7 -10.74 10.40 -8.44
CA THR A 7 -10.72 10.57 -9.89
C THR A 7 -11.64 11.70 -10.32
N THR A 8 -11.31 12.32 -11.44
CA THR A 8 -12.06 13.44 -12.03
C THR A 8 -12.80 12.98 -13.28
N GLY A 9 -14.12 13.13 -13.25
CA GLY A 9 -15.03 12.76 -14.33
C GLY A 9 -15.35 13.90 -15.29
N LEU A 10 -16.24 13.62 -16.24
CA LEU A 10 -16.79 14.64 -17.14
C LEU A 10 -17.41 15.79 -16.33
N ALA A 11 -17.23 17.02 -16.84
CA ALA A 11 -17.66 18.27 -16.20
C ALA A 11 -17.03 18.55 -14.81
N GLY A 12 -15.85 17.99 -14.52
CA GLY A 12 -15.12 18.27 -13.29
C GLY A 12 -15.70 17.61 -12.04
N ARG A 13 -16.55 16.59 -12.23
CA ARG A 13 -17.05 15.74 -11.13
C ARG A 13 -15.87 15.09 -10.41
N ARG A 14 -15.93 15.00 -9.08
CA ARG A 14 -14.87 14.42 -8.24
C ARG A 14 -15.45 13.28 -7.44
N ASP A 15 -14.92 12.08 -7.66
CA ASP A 15 -15.35 10.88 -6.97
C ASP A 15 -14.21 10.40 -6.07
N ALA A 16 -14.48 10.29 -4.77
CA ALA A 16 -13.52 9.80 -3.78
C ALA A 16 -13.89 8.38 -3.35
N PHE A 17 -12.88 7.52 -3.23
CA PHE A 17 -12.99 6.12 -2.85
C PHE A 17 -12.04 5.82 -1.73
N TRP A 18 -12.48 5.03 -0.74
CA TRP A 18 -11.63 4.67 0.38
C TRP A 18 -11.99 3.35 1.01
N LEU A 19 -11.11 2.88 1.87
CA LEU A 19 -11.43 1.78 2.78
C LEU A 19 -11.86 2.35 4.13
N ASP A 20 -12.98 1.84 4.65
CA ASP A 20 -13.37 2.10 6.03
C ASP A 20 -12.54 1.25 7.02
N GLN A 21 -12.77 1.44 8.32
CA GLN A 21 -12.13 0.66 9.39
C GLN A 21 -12.32 -0.87 9.28
N ASN A 22 -13.31 -1.33 8.50
CA ASN A 22 -13.59 -2.74 8.25
C ASN A 22 -13.05 -3.20 6.89
N PHE A 23 -12.17 -2.42 6.25
CA PHE A 23 -11.55 -2.75 4.96
C PHE A 23 -12.55 -2.86 3.82
N SER A 24 -13.76 -2.30 4.00
CA SER A 24 -14.81 -2.30 2.98
C SER A 24 -14.65 -1.10 2.06
N MET A 25 -14.87 -1.31 0.75
CA MET A 25 -14.81 -0.21 -0.20
C MET A 25 -15.99 0.73 0.00
N MET A 26 -15.66 2.00 0.17
CA MET A 26 -16.57 3.12 0.31
C MET A 26 -16.35 4.13 -0.81
N ALA A 27 -17.38 4.89 -1.14
CA ALA A 27 -17.28 6.01 -2.05
C ALA A 27 -18.08 7.21 -1.54
N SER A 28 -17.71 8.42 -1.95
CA SER A 28 -18.55 9.59 -1.74
C SER A 28 -19.71 9.56 -2.71
N SER A 29 -20.92 9.92 -2.25
CA SER A 29 -22.04 10.19 -3.13
C SER A 29 -21.65 11.27 -4.13
N PRO A 30 -21.72 10.99 -5.43
CA PRO A 30 -21.35 11.97 -6.45
C PRO A 30 -22.35 13.12 -6.56
N ALA A 31 -23.59 12.90 -6.17
CA ALA A 31 -24.65 13.91 -6.21
C ALA A 31 -24.74 14.71 -4.91
N ARG A 32 -24.44 14.08 -3.77
CA ARG A 32 -24.63 14.66 -2.44
C ARG A 32 -23.32 15.01 -1.71
N GLY A 33 -22.17 14.60 -2.25
CA GLY A 33 -20.85 14.88 -1.70
C GLY A 33 -20.48 13.98 -0.51
N LEU A 34 -19.34 14.31 0.12
CA LEU A 34 -18.67 13.50 1.15
C LEU A 34 -19.39 13.33 2.48
N GLY A 35 -20.53 14.00 2.68
CA GLY A 35 -21.42 13.76 3.81
C GLY A 35 -22.32 12.52 3.63
N PHE A 36 -22.39 11.99 2.41
CA PHE A 36 -23.22 10.84 2.05
C PHE A 36 -22.33 9.77 1.44
N ASN A 37 -22.06 8.72 2.20
CA ASN A 37 -21.13 7.66 1.79
C ASN A 37 -21.90 6.46 1.25
N LEU A 38 -21.42 5.92 0.14
CA LEU A 38 -21.94 4.72 -0.51
C LEU A 38 -21.07 3.53 -0.13
N ARG A 39 -21.70 2.37 0.05
CA ARG A 39 -21.03 1.08 0.26
C ARG A 39 -20.93 0.32 -1.04
N LEU A 40 -19.72 -0.05 -1.43
CA LEU A 40 -19.47 -0.79 -2.68
C LEU A 40 -19.17 -2.29 -2.45
N GLY A 41 -19.28 -2.75 -1.20
CA GLY A 41 -18.98 -4.11 -0.78
C GLY A 41 -17.50 -4.49 -0.93
N GLY A 42 -17.21 -5.79 -0.81
CA GLY A 42 -15.85 -6.32 -0.90
C GLY A 42 -14.98 -6.02 0.33
N THR A 43 -13.88 -6.74 0.47
CA THR A 43 -12.87 -6.45 1.50
C THR A 43 -11.49 -6.47 0.88
N PHE A 44 -10.76 -5.36 1.04
CA PHE A 44 -9.52 -5.11 0.31
C PHE A 44 -8.33 -4.92 1.24
N THR A 45 -7.14 -5.22 0.71
CA THR A 45 -5.87 -5.20 1.45
C THR A 45 -4.86 -4.22 0.84
N SER A 46 -5.33 -3.29 0.02
CA SER A 46 -4.53 -2.24 -0.61
C SER A 46 -5.30 -0.94 -0.71
N VAL A 47 -4.58 0.16 -0.94
CA VAL A 47 -5.15 1.41 -1.49
C VAL A 47 -6.06 1.07 -2.68
N PRO A 48 -7.29 1.60 -2.73
CA PRO A 48 -8.10 1.50 -3.93
C PRO A 48 -7.53 2.40 -5.03
N VAL A 49 -7.70 2.05 -6.29
CA VAL A 49 -7.47 2.99 -7.40
C VAL A 49 -8.74 3.17 -8.19
N ALA A 50 -9.03 4.40 -8.59
CA ALA A 50 -10.15 4.72 -9.45
C ALA A 50 -9.69 5.55 -10.66
N VAL A 51 -10.25 5.24 -11.82
CA VAL A 51 -10.00 5.99 -13.06
C VAL A 51 -11.34 6.35 -13.70
N ALA A 52 -11.39 7.54 -14.28
CA ALA A 52 -12.50 8.00 -15.09
C ALA A 52 -12.11 7.95 -16.57
N SER A 53 -13.00 7.42 -17.38
CA SER A 53 -12.89 7.36 -18.84
C SER A 53 -14.23 7.77 -19.48
N THR A 54 -14.31 7.69 -20.82
CA THR A 54 -15.57 7.92 -21.53
C THR A 54 -15.92 6.73 -22.39
N VAL A 55 -17.23 6.47 -22.54
CA VAL A 55 -17.75 5.37 -23.37
C VAL A 55 -18.97 5.84 -24.16
N LEU A 56 -19.14 5.31 -25.37
CA LEU A 56 -20.34 5.54 -26.20
C LEU A 56 -21.44 4.54 -25.82
N VAL A 57 -22.60 5.04 -25.42
CA VAL A 57 -23.77 4.21 -25.09
C VAL A 57 -24.93 4.52 -26.04
N ASN A 58 -25.65 3.48 -26.46
CA ASN A 58 -26.89 3.65 -27.20
C ASN A 58 -28.05 3.85 -26.19
N PRO A 59 -28.71 5.02 -26.19
CA PRO A 59 -29.74 5.34 -25.20
C PRO A 59 -30.99 4.44 -25.26
N VAL A 60 -31.18 3.66 -26.34
CA VAL A 60 -32.33 2.75 -26.50
C VAL A 60 -32.15 1.42 -25.75
N LEU A 61 -30.91 1.06 -25.38
CA LEU A 61 -30.60 -0.18 -24.65
C LEU A 61 -30.37 0.03 -23.14
N SER A 62 -30.26 1.28 -22.67
CA SER A 62 -29.99 1.59 -21.26
C SER A 62 -31.23 1.60 -20.36
N THR A 63 -32.44 1.47 -20.92
CA THR A 63 -33.70 1.37 -20.14
C THR A 63 -34.07 -0.06 -19.74
N LEU A 64 -33.20 -1.05 -20.02
CA LEU A 64 -33.40 -2.46 -19.64
C LEU A 64 -32.29 -3.02 -18.74
N GLY A 65 -31.56 -2.16 -18.02
CA GLY A 65 -30.34 -2.56 -17.30
C GLY A 65 -30.20 -2.11 -15.86
N THR A 66 -31.28 -1.86 -15.13
CA THR A 66 -31.28 -1.72 -13.66
C THR A 66 -32.61 -2.21 -13.12
N ASP A 67 -32.85 -3.54 -13.14
CA ASP A 67 -33.79 -4.26 -12.27
C ASP A 67 -33.97 -5.70 -12.77
N GLN A 68 -33.11 -6.61 -12.32
CA GLN A 68 -33.44 -8.04 -12.24
C GLN A 68 -32.84 -8.59 -10.95
N ALA A 69 -33.40 -8.16 -9.81
CA ALA A 69 -33.47 -9.04 -8.65
C ALA A 69 -34.34 -10.24 -9.06
N VAL A 70 -33.75 -11.43 -9.11
CA VAL A 70 -34.48 -12.68 -9.36
C VAL A 70 -35.36 -12.97 -8.14
N ALA A 71 -36.58 -12.44 -8.15
CA ALA A 71 -37.64 -12.92 -7.27
C ALA A 71 -38.19 -14.21 -7.88
N LYS A 72 -37.79 -15.36 -7.30
CA LYS A 72 -38.47 -16.63 -7.53
C LYS A 72 -39.91 -16.51 -7.03
N THR A 73 -40.90 -16.53 -7.92
CA THR A 73 -42.28 -16.87 -7.57
C THR A 73 -42.72 -18.06 -8.40
N SER A 74 -43.01 -19.14 -7.69
CA SER A 74 -43.60 -20.37 -8.19
C SER A 74 -45.09 -20.17 -8.48
N ALA A 75 -45.52 -20.43 -9.72
CA ALA A 75 -46.91 -20.81 -9.99
C ALA A 75 -47.01 -21.60 -11.31
N SER A 76 -47.56 -22.81 -11.21
CA SER A 76 -47.88 -23.71 -12.31
C SER A 76 -49.13 -23.23 -13.09
N PRO A 77 -49.29 -23.53 -14.39
CA PRO A 77 -50.40 -23.01 -15.20
C PRO A 77 -51.61 -23.95 -15.20
N ALA A 78 -52.82 -23.39 -15.29
CA ALA A 78 -54.01 -24.12 -15.71
C ALA A 78 -54.83 -23.29 -16.71
N PRO A 79 -55.49 -23.91 -17.72
CA PRO A 79 -55.94 -23.22 -18.92
C PRO A 79 -57.43 -22.87 -18.90
N ALA A 80 -57.78 -21.89 -19.74
CA ALA A 80 -59.14 -21.38 -19.99
C ALA A 80 -60.10 -22.42 -20.60
N PRO A 81 -61.42 -22.15 -20.56
CA PRO A 81 -62.18 -22.32 -21.81
C PRO A 81 -63.29 -21.27 -22.09
N ALA A 82 -63.38 -20.95 -23.39
CA ALA A 82 -64.53 -20.78 -24.29
C ALA A 82 -65.82 -20.00 -23.89
N ALA A 83 -66.16 -19.01 -24.74
CA ALA A 83 -67.47 -18.35 -24.92
C ALA A 83 -68.42 -19.22 -25.81
N PRO A 84 -69.72 -18.89 -26.09
CA PRO A 84 -70.18 -17.60 -26.68
C PRO A 84 -71.65 -17.09 -26.41
N ALA A 85 -71.90 -15.86 -26.90
CA ALA A 85 -73.17 -15.22 -27.39
C ALA A 85 -74.28 -14.84 -26.38
N ALA A 86 -75.04 -13.73 -26.45
CA ALA A 86 -75.18 -12.57 -27.35
C ALA A 86 -76.00 -11.45 -26.63
N GLY A 87 -75.88 -10.18 -27.02
CA GLY A 87 -76.81 -9.11 -26.60
C GLY A 87 -76.21 -7.69 -26.59
N SER A 88 -76.53 -6.90 -27.63
CA SER A 88 -76.04 -5.55 -27.94
C SER A 88 -76.57 -4.43 -27.03
N VAL A 89 -75.70 -3.48 -26.62
CA VAL A 89 -75.92 -2.01 -26.72
C VAL A 89 -74.55 -1.29 -26.77
N ALA A 90 -74.46 -0.25 -27.61
CA ALA A 90 -73.28 0.50 -28.00
C ALA A 90 -72.61 1.35 -26.90
N ALA A 91 -71.28 1.39 -26.92
CA ALA A 91 -70.48 2.51 -26.42
C ALA A 91 -69.19 2.67 -27.24
N ARG A 92 -68.89 3.93 -27.57
CA ARG A 92 -67.87 4.46 -28.47
C ARG A 92 -66.47 4.39 -27.84
N ALA A 93 -65.48 3.84 -28.55
CA ALA A 93 -64.04 4.05 -28.29
C ALA A 93 -63.21 3.91 -29.59
N ALA A 94 -62.08 4.62 -29.60
CA ALA A 94 -61.23 5.08 -30.70
C ALA A 94 -60.78 4.06 -31.77
N PRO A 95 -60.41 4.52 -32.99
CA PRO A 95 -59.87 3.64 -34.02
C PRO A 95 -58.51 3.08 -33.61
N ALA A 96 -58.37 1.77 -33.77
CA ALA A 96 -57.10 1.07 -33.77
C ALA A 96 -56.23 1.61 -34.91
N ALA A 97 -55.10 2.25 -34.56
CA ALA A 97 -54.03 2.50 -35.50
C ALA A 97 -53.12 1.25 -35.51
N THR A 98 -52.93 0.74 -36.72
CA THR A 98 -52.10 -0.38 -37.11
C THR A 98 -50.69 -0.32 -36.51
N ALA A 99 -50.16 -1.50 -36.15
CA ALA A 99 -48.75 -1.70 -35.86
C ALA A 99 -47.92 -1.38 -37.11
N ALA A 100 -47.50 -0.12 -37.23
CA ALA A 100 -46.38 0.23 -38.08
C ALA A 100 -45.11 -0.27 -37.37
N SER A 101 -44.47 -1.29 -37.95
CA SER A 101 -43.06 -1.56 -37.70
C SER A 101 -42.29 -0.30 -38.05
N ARG A 102 -42.01 0.53 -37.04
CA ARG A 102 -41.15 1.68 -37.17
C ARG A 102 -39.73 1.14 -37.11
N VAL A 103 -39.11 0.98 -38.28
CA VAL A 103 -37.66 0.84 -38.37
C VAL A 103 -37.06 2.14 -37.82
N LEU A 104 -36.74 2.18 -36.53
CA LEU A 104 -36.01 3.29 -35.92
C LEU A 104 -34.59 3.27 -36.48
N HIS A 105 -34.35 4.12 -37.48
CA HIS A 105 -33.01 4.45 -37.93
C HIS A 105 -32.31 5.27 -36.83
N GLY A 106 -31.11 4.83 -36.46
CA GLY A 106 -30.04 5.70 -35.95
C GLY A 106 -30.28 6.38 -34.59
N GLY A 107 -30.40 5.60 -33.51
CA GLY A 107 -30.18 6.16 -32.16
C GLY A 107 -28.74 6.65 -32.06
N ALA A 108 -28.53 7.97 -31.98
CA ALA A 108 -27.21 8.55 -31.80
C ALA A 108 -26.61 8.03 -30.48
N PHE A 109 -25.39 7.49 -30.56
CA PHE A 109 -24.63 7.14 -29.36
C PHE A 109 -24.35 8.41 -28.54
N VAL A 110 -24.55 8.33 -27.23
CA VAL A 110 -24.21 9.41 -26.30
C VAL A 110 -22.90 9.04 -25.62
N GLN A 111 -21.93 9.95 -25.63
CA GLN A 111 -20.72 9.79 -24.84
C GLN A 111 -21.04 10.05 -23.37
N THR A 112 -20.72 9.11 -22.50
CA THR A 112 -20.97 9.19 -21.06
C THR A 112 -19.73 8.84 -20.27
N GLN A 113 -19.65 9.33 -19.03
CA GLN A 113 -18.57 9.00 -18.11
C GLN A 113 -18.65 7.52 -17.76
N ARG A 114 -17.49 6.88 -17.74
CA ARG A 114 -17.28 5.58 -17.13
C ARG A 114 -16.29 5.75 -15.98
N LEU A 115 -16.58 5.09 -14.87
CA LEU A 115 -15.73 5.02 -13.70
C LEU A 115 -15.36 3.56 -13.48
N ASP A 116 -14.08 3.29 -13.28
CA ASP A 116 -13.57 1.95 -12.99
C ASP A 116 -12.75 2.00 -11.71
N ILE A 117 -13.05 1.12 -10.77
CA ILE A 117 -12.45 1.04 -9.44
C ILE A 117 -11.77 -0.32 -9.31
N PHE A 118 -10.60 -0.32 -8.70
CA PHE A 118 -9.74 -1.48 -8.51
C PHE A 118 -9.36 -1.62 -7.04
N GLY A 119 -9.23 -2.88 -6.60
CA GLY A 119 -8.74 -3.21 -5.27
C GLY A 119 -8.10 -4.58 -5.23
N LEU A 120 -7.13 -4.76 -4.33
CA LEU A 120 -6.48 -6.04 -4.09
C LEU A 120 -7.21 -6.82 -2.98
N GLY A 121 -7.74 -7.99 -3.31
CA GLY A 121 -8.46 -8.84 -2.37
C GLY A 121 -7.55 -9.48 -1.31
N ARG A 122 -8.15 -10.09 -0.29
CA ARG A 122 -7.44 -10.85 0.76
C ARG A 122 -6.68 -12.07 0.22
N ASP A 123 -7.05 -12.53 -0.96
CA ASP A 123 -6.47 -13.61 -1.74
C ASP A 123 -5.34 -13.16 -2.69
N TYR A 124 -4.89 -11.90 -2.61
CA TYR A 124 -3.88 -11.30 -3.50
C TYR A 124 -4.34 -11.15 -4.96
N ALA A 125 -5.61 -11.41 -5.27
CA ALA A 125 -6.14 -11.20 -6.61
C ALA A 125 -6.62 -9.76 -6.82
N MET A 126 -6.51 -9.28 -8.05
CA MET A 126 -7.09 -8.00 -8.45
C MET A 126 -8.59 -8.14 -8.67
N TYR A 127 -9.34 -7.15 -8.21
CA TYR A 127 -10.77 -7.04 -8.42
C TYR A 127 -11.11 -5.70 -9.03
N HIS A 128 -12.20 -5.68 -9.79
CA HIS A 128 -12.65 -4.53 -10.55
C HIS A 128 -14.16 -4.32 -10.39
N LYS A 129 -14.59 -3.07 -10.36
CA LYS A 129 -15.99 -2.67 -10.44
C LYS A 129 -16.12 -1.40 -11.28
N SER A 130 -17.12 -1.36 -12.16
CA SER A 130 -17.32 -0.23 -13.09
C SER A 130 -18.73 0.34 -13.03
N TYR A 131 -18.83 1.65 -13.22
CA TYR A 131 -20.08 2.40 -13.31
C TYR A 131 -20.11 3.24 -14.58
N VAL A 132 -21.29 3.39 -15.16
CA VAL A 132 -21.52 4.24 -16.33
C VAL A 132 -22.54 5.31 -15.95
N GLY A 133 -22.19 6.59 -16.15
CA GLY A 133 -22.99 7.73 -15.74
C GLY A 133 -22.86 8.04 -14.24
N THR A 134 -23.99 8.35 -13.59
CA THR A 134 -24.06 8.67 -12.17
C THR A 134 -24.39 7.43 -11.35
N HIS A 135 -23.81 7.33 -10.16
CA HIS A 135 -24.06 6.25 -9.21
C HIS A 135 -24.26 6.87 -7.82
N ASP A 136 -25.46 6.79 -7.25
CA ASP A 136 -25.80 7.46 -5.97
C ASP A 136 -26.54 6.54 -4.98
N SER A 137 -26.23 5.25 -5.03
CA SER A 137 -26.84 4.23 -4.18
C SER A 137 -25.79 3.20 -3.78
N ASP A 138 -25.95 2.54 -2.64
CA ASP A 138 -25.12 1.38 -2.31
C ASP A 138 -25.17 0.33 -3.42
N ASP A 139 -24.02 -0.31 -3.68
CA ASP A 139 -23.90 -1.43 -4.59
C ASP A 139 -23.06 -2.53 -3.94
N LEU A 140 -23.78 -3.46 -3.29
CA LEU A 140 -23.22 -4.61 -2.61
C LEU A 140 -23.09 -5.84 -3.54
N SER A 141 -23.27 -5.67 -4.86
CA SER A 141 -23.01 -6.75 -5.80
C SER A 141 -21.53 -7.16 -5.79
N GLY A 142 -21.26 -8.40 -6.17
CA GLY A 142 -19.90 -8.96 -6.19
C GLY A 142 -18.97 -8.18 -7.12
N TRP A 143 -17.70 -8.07 -6.70
CA TRP A 143 -16.66 -7.49 -7.54
C TRP A 143 -16.24 -8.46 -8.64
N GLN A 144 -15.95 -7.94 -9.83
CA GLN A 144 -15.42 -8.75 -10.92
C GLN A 144 -13.98 -9.14 -10.60
N GLY A 145 -13.71 -10.44 -10.47
CA GLY A 145 -12.34 -10.93 -10.32
C GLY A 145 -11.54 -10.75 -11.61
N LEU A 146 -10.44 -10.00 -11.52
CA LEU A 146 -9.42 -9.93 -12.57
C LEU A 146 -8.30 -10.97 -12.35
N GLY A 147 -8.32 -11.72 -11.24
CA GLY A 147 -7.36 -12.78 -10.95
C GLY A 147 -5.94 -12.24 -10.77
N GLY A 148 -4.95 -13.10 -11.03
CA GLY A 148 -3.54 -12.83 -10.72
C GLY A 148 -3.24 -12.91 -9.22
N VAL A 149 -1.97 -12.73 -8.85
CA VAL A 149 -1.49 -12.75 -7.47
C VAL A 149 -0.46 -11.64 -7.33
N PHE A 150 -0.80 -10.55 -6.62
CA PHE A 150 -0.01 -9.32 -6.57
C PHE A 150 0.41 -8.93 -5.16
N THR A 151 1.58 -8.32 -5.07
CA THR A 151 2.21 -7.82 -3.85
C THR A 151 2.11 -6.30 -3.71
N SER A 152 1.79 -5.57 -4.79
CA SER A 152 1.50 -4.13 -4.76
C SER A 152 0.00 -3.82 -4.79
N ALA A 153 -0.37 -2.60 -4.37
CA ALA A 153 -1.66 -2.03 -4.72
C ALA A 153 -1.83 -1.94 -6.26
N PRO A 154 -3.07 -1.90 -6.77
CA PRO A 154 -3.31 -1.57 -8.17
C PRO A 154 -2.77 -0.17 -8.49
N ALA A 155 -2.28 0.00 -9.70
CA ALA A 155 -2.12 1.31 -10.33
C ALA A 155 -2.88 1.27 -11.65
N ALA A 156 -3.75 2.23 -11.93
CA ALA A 156 -4.52 2.24 -13.17
C ALA A 156 -4.56 3.63 -13.79
N ILE A 157 -4.65 3.67 -15.12
CA ILE A 157 -4.80 4.89 -15.89
C ILE A 157 -5.79 4.67 -17.03
N ALA A 158 -6.69 5.63 -17.23
CA ALA A 158 -7.54 5.71 -18.39
C ALA A 158 -6.91 6.65 -19.43
N TRP A 159 -6.87 6.22 -20.68
CA TRP A 159 -6.32 6.99 -21.79
C TRP A 159 -6.95 6.53 -23.11
N ASP A 160 -6.55 7.14 -24.23
CA ASP A 160 -6.98 6.76 -25.59
C ASP A 160 -8.49 6.46 -25.75
N GLY A 161 -9.35 7.41 -25.38
CA GLY A 161 -10.79 7.33 -25.68
C GLY A 161 -11.56 6.15 -25.07
N GLY A 162 -11.11 5.61 -23.93
CA GLY A 162 -11.80 4.53 -23.21
C GLY A 162 -10.97 3.28 -22.97
N ARG A 163 -9.68 3.30 -23.31
CA ARG A 163 -8.71 2.30 -22.86
C ARG A 163 -8.38 2.51 -21.39
N ILE A 164 -8.27 1.41 -20.65
CA ILE A 164 -7.74 1.41 -19.28
C ILE A 164 -6.65 0.37 -19.18
N ASP A 165 -5.51 0.73 -18.62
CA ASP A 165 -4.47 -0.23 -18.22
C ASP A 165 -4.39 -0.22 -16.70
N VAL A 166 -4.41 -1.42 -16.11
CA VAL A 166 -4.16 -1.65 -14.69
C VAL A 166 -2.86 -2.44 -14.54
N PHE A 167 -2.06 -2.05 -13.56
CA PHE A 167 -0.76 -2.58 -13.26
C PHE A 167 -0.71 -3.11 -11.84
N GLY A 168 0.14 -4.12 -11.63
CA GLY A 168 0.46 -4.65 -10.32
C GLY A 168 1.80 -5.38 -10.35
N VAL A 169 2.52 -5.35 -9.23
CA VAL A 169 3.75 -6.13 -9.03
C VAL A 169 3.35 -7.53 -8.59
N GLY A 170 3.77 -8.55 -9.34
CA GLY A 170 3.48 -9.95 -9.06
C GLY A 170 4.26 -10.49 -7.85
N MET A 171 4.02 -11.74 -7.48
CA MET A 171 4.82 -12.47 -6.48
C MET A 171 6.25 -12.78 -6.94
N ASP A 172 6.51 -12.67 -8.23
CA ASP A 172 7.83 -12.77 -8.87
C ASP A 172 8.46 -11.40 -9.13
N HIS A 173 7.79 -10.31 -8.71
CA HIS A 173 8.27 -8.93 -8.73
C HIS A 173 8.45 -8.30 -10.09
N ALA A 174 8.06 -9.02 -11.13
CA ALA A 174 7.79 -8.41 -12.40
C ALA A 174 6.56 -7.50 -12.28
N LEU A 175 6.58 -6.41 -13.05
CA LEU A 175 5.38 -5.61 -13.23
C LEU A 175 4.51 -6.30 -14.27
N TYR A 176 3.23 -6.44 -13.99
CA TYR A 176 2.25 -6.95 -14.93
C TYR A 176 1.27 -5.86 -15.32
N THR A 177 0.69 -5.99 -16.51
CA THR A 177 -0.42 -5.16 -16.96
C THR A 177 -1.60 -5.99 -17.43
N ARG A 178 -2.80 -5.45 -17.27
CA ARG A 178 -4.01 -5.95 -17.91
C ARG A 178 -4.75 -4.77 -18.52
N THR A 179 -5.20 -4.93 -19.76
CA THR A 179 -5.76 -3.83 -20.55
C THR A 179 -7.23 -4.06 -20.82
N LEU A 180 -8.05 -3.03 -20.64
CA LEU A 180 -9.42 -2.97 -21.09
C LEU A 180 -9.50 -2.21 -22.41
N ARG A 181 -10.12 -2.82 -23.43
CA ARG A 181 -10.49 -2.14 -24.69
C ARG A 181 -11.87 -2.57 -25.14
N GLY A 182 -12.67 -1.64 -25.64
CA GLY A 182 -14.01 -1.96 -26.12
C GLY A 182 -14.87 -2.67 -25.07
N ASN A 183 -14.75 -2.26 -23.80
CA ASN A 183 -15.40 -2.89 -22.64
C ASN A 183 -15.01 -4.36 -22.39
N THR A 184 -13.89 -4.82 -22.96
CA THR A 184 -13.40 -6.19 -22.79
C THR A 184 -11.98 -6.17 -22.26
N TRP A 185 -11.73 -6.89 -21.17
CA TRP A 185 -10.39 -7.08 -20.62
C TRP A 185 -9.61 -8.06 -21.48
N THR A 186 -8.30 -7.85 -21.62
CA THR A 186 -7.41 -8.90 -22.11
C THR A 186 -7.60 -10.17 -21.26
N PRO A 187 -7.52 -11.37 -21.87
CA PRO A 187 -7.84 -12.60 -21.15
C PRO A 187 -6.87 -12.89 -20.01
N ASN A 188 -5.59 -12.53 -20.19
CA ASN A 188 -4.51 -12.78 -19.24
C ASN A 188 -3.79 -11.49 -18.85
N TRP A 189 -3.12 -11.53 -17.70
CA TRP A 189 -2.10 -10.55 -17.33
C TRP A 189 -0.87 -10.73 -18.22
N GLU A 190 -0.36 -9.63 -18.76
CA GLU A 190 0.88 -9.56 -19.52
C GLU A 190 2.03 -9.22 -18.55
N SER A 191 3.09 -10.04 -18.53
CA SER A 191 4.30 -9.72 -17.78
C SER A 191 5.14 -8.72 -18.56
N LEU A 192 5.52 -7.62 -17.92
CA LEU A 192 6.48 -6.65 -18.44
C LEU A 192 7.91 -6.95 -17.98
N GLY A 193 8.11 -8.05 -17.23
CA GLY A 193 9.39 -8.39 -16.61
C GLY A 193 9.84 -7.37 -15.58
N GLY A 194 11.15 -7.29 -15.36
CA GLY A 194 11.76 -6.42 -14.35
C GLY A 194 11.61 -6.95 -12.92
N THR A 195 12.05 -6.15 -11.96
CA THR A 195 12.02 -6.50 -10.54
C THR A 195 11.79 -5.24 -9.71
N PHE A 196 10.61 -5.12 -9.10
CA PHE A 196 10.12 -3.86 -8.53
C PHE A 196 9.72 -3.97 -7.06
N THR A 197 9.91 -2.85 -6.35
CA THR A 197 9.66 -2.68 -4.91
C THR A 197 8.70 -1.53 -4.62
N SER A 198 7.95 -1.05 -5.63
CA SER A 198 6.90 -0.06 -5.47
C SER A 198 5.72 -0.32 -6.41
N THR A 199 4.58 0.30 -6.11
CA THR A 199 3.52 0.47 -7.11
C THR A 199 4.04 1.24 -8.33
N ALA A 200 3.43 0.99 -9.48
CA ALA A 200 3.71 1.74 -10.69
C ALA A 200 3.07 3.14 -10.64
N SER A 201 3.72 4.11 -11.28
CA SER A 201 3.19 5.42 -11.59
C SER A 201 3.19 5.60 -13.09
N MET A 202 2.09 6.12 -13.66
CA MET A 202 1.94 6.21 -15.11
C MET A 202 1.54 7.61 -15.54
N VAL A 203 1.99 7.97 -16.73
CA VAL A 203 1.61 9.21 -17.40
C VAL A 203 1.34 8.95 -18.88
N SER A 204 0.27 9.54 -19.40
CA SER A 204 -0.02 9.52 -20.83
C SER A 204 0.34 10.88 -21.42
N ARG A 205 1.34 10.88 -22.31
CA ARG A 205 1.80 12.10 -23.00
C ARG A 205 1.01 12.41 -24.26
N SER A 206 0.37 11.41 -24.83
CA SER A 206 -0.50 11.53 -25.99
C SER A 206 -1.50 10.40 -26.00
N ALA A 207 -2.50 10.47 -26.89
CA ALA A 207 -3.48 9.40 -27.07
C ALA A 207 -2.84 8.03 -27.40
N THR A 208 -1.58 7.99 -27.85
CA THR A 208 -0.90 6.74 -28.24
C THR A 208 0.34 6.42 -27.41
N GLN A 209 0.70 7.24 -26.43
CA GLN A 209 1.92 7.00 -25.65
C GLN A 209 1.64 6.96 -24.16
N LEU A 210 2.15 5.91 -23.53
CA LEU A 210 2.11 5.67 -22.10
C LEU A 210 3.53 5.46 -21.60
N ASP A 211 3.89 6.15 -20.55
CA ASP A 211 5.14 5.95 -19.83
C ASP A 211 4.82 5.46 -18.42
N VAL A 212 5.53 4.43 -17.97
CA VAL A 212 5.35 3.79 -16.67
C VAL A 212 6.66 3.79 -15.91
N PHE A 213 6.56 4.16 -14.64
CA PHE A 213 7.69 4.30 -13.73
C PHE A 213 7.46 3.47 -12.48
N ALA A 214 8.52 2.85 -11.97
CA ALA A 214 8.50 2.13 -10.70
C ALA A 214 9.90 2.16 -10.07
N ARG A 215 9.95 1.95 -8.76
CA ARG A 215 11.22 1.75 -8.05
C ARG A 215 11.70 0.32 -8.27
N GLY A 216 12.92 0.17 -8.79
CA GLY A 216 13.59 -1.11 -8.93
C GLY A 216 14.03 -1.70 -7.59
N ALA A 217 14.38 -2.97 -7.58
CA ALA A 217 14.96 -3.63 -6.38
C ALA A 217 16.27 -3.00 -5.89
N ASP A 218 16.98 -2.28 -6.76
CA ASP A 218 18.17 -1.49 -6.43
C ASP A 218 17.87 -0.04 -6.00
N PHE A 219 16.60 0.25 -5.68
CA PHE A 219 16.10 1.56 -5.27
C PHE A 219 16.27 2.67 -6.32
N THR A 220 16.59 2.34 -7.57
CA THR A 220 16.63 3.31 -8.66
C THR A 220 15.29 3.45 -9.34
N LEU A 221 15.06 4.58 -10.00
CA LEU A 221 13.91 4.79 -10.86
C LEU A 221 14.07 3.97 -12.14
N ARG A 222 13.06 3.15 -12.45
CA ARG A 222 12.94 2.41 -13.70
C ARG A 222 11.78 2.95 -14.51
N GLY A 223 11.99 3.14 -15.81
CA GLY A 223 10.98 3.62 -16.76
C GLY A 223 10.78 2.64 -17.91
N ASN A 224 9.54 2.49 -18.40
CA ASN A 224 9.23 1.75 -19.62
C ASN A 224 8.15 2.50 -20.40
N GLN A 225 8.22 2.45 -21.72
CA GLN A 225 7.35 3.18 -22.61
C GLN A 225 6.54 2.22 -23.48
N SER A 226 5.32 2.61 -23.79
CA SER A 226 4.46 1.95 -24.75
C SER A 226 3.94 2.92 -25.81
N ASP A 227 3.91 2.46 -27.07
CA ASP A 227 3.18 3.10 -28.18
C ASP A 227 1.69 2.72 -28.24
N GLY A 228 1.22 2.13 -27.14
CA GLY A 228 -0.12 1.61 -27.03
C GLY A 228 -0.35 0.28 -27.72
N THR A 229 0.63 -0.32 -28.38
CA THR A 229 0.53 -1.68 -28.90
C THR A 229 1.61 -2.60 -28.33
N SER A 230 2.80 -2.06 -28.08
CA SER A 230 3.97 -2.78 -27.60
C SER A 230 4.64 -2.02 -26.47
N TRP A 231 5.45 -2.72 -25.68
CA TRP A 231 6.33 -2.15 -24.66
C TRP A 231 7.78 -2.17 -25.16
N PHE A 232 8.53 -1.11 -24.86
CA PHE A 232 9.89 -0.93 -25.39
C PHE A 232 11.00 -1.45 -24.45
N GLY A 233 10.63 -1.82 -23.22
CA GLY A 233 11.54 -2.39 -22.23
C GLY A 233 12.01 -1.38 -21.18
N TRP A 234 12.54 -1.92 -20.08
CA TRP A 234 12.93 -1.13 -18.91
C TRP A 234 14.25 -0.38 -19.10
N GLN A 235 14.24 0.90 -18.72
CA GLN A 235 15.38 1.80 -18.68
C GLN A 235 15.68 2.17 -17.22
N ASN A 236 16.96 2.40 -16.89
CA ASN A 236 17.37 2.87 -15.58
C ASN A 236 17.61 4.38 -15.61
N HIS A 237 16.91 5.13 -14.76
CA HIS A 237 17.06 6.58 -14.62
C HIS A 237 17.83 6.97 -13.34
N GLY A 238 18.44 6.00 -12.64
CA GLY A 238 19.27 6.25 -11.46
C GLY A 238 18.46 6.69 -10.23
N GLY A 239 19.11 7.42 -9.31
CA GLY A 239 18.54 7.86 -8.04
C GLY A 239 18.69 6.85 -6.90
N GLN A 240 18.16 7.20 -5.72
CA GLN A 240 18.14 6.37 -4.50
C GLN A 240 16.81 6.60 -3.77
N LEU A 241 15.73 6.05 -4.33
CA LEU A 241 14.35 6.33 -3.96
C LEU A 241 14.00 5.62 -2.64
N ALA A 242 13.65 6.41 -1.63
CA ALA A 242 13.02 5.91 -0.41
C ALA A 242 11.50 5.72 -0.61
N SER A 243 10.83 6.52 -1.44
CA SER A 243 9.40 6.36 -1.71
C SER A 243 9.08 5.87 -3.13
N PRO A 244 7.85 5.36 -3.38
CA PRO A 244 7.37 5.16 -4.75
C PRO A 244 7.47 6.46 -5.56
N PRO A 245 7.81 6.40 -6.86
CA PRO A 245 7.83 7.59 -7.71
C PRO A 245 6.40 8.03 -8.04
N VAL A 246 6.22 9.33 -8.27
CA VAL A 246 5.02 9.89 -8.93
C VAL A 246 5.42 10.57 -10.23
N ALA A 247 4.84 10.14 -11.34
CA ALA A 247 5.05 10.71 -12.66
C ALA A 247 3.86 11.56 -13.08
N ILE A 248 4.14 12.70 -13.70
CA ILE A 248 3.12 13.62 -14.19
C ILE A 248 3.60 14.33 -15.46
N SER A 249 2.65 14.87 -16.23
CA SER A 249 2.94 15.62 -17.45
C SER A 249 1.94 16.74 -17.60
N TRP A 250 2.45 17.96 -17.82
CA TRP A 250 1.64 19.11 -18.22
C TRP A 250 1.51 19.27 -19.75
N GLY A 251 2.11 18.37 -20.54
CA GLY A 251 2.11 18.47 -22.00
C GLY A 251 2.91 17.38 -22.74
N PRO A 252 2.73 17.25 -24.07
CA PRO A 252 3.15 16.05 -24.83
C PRO A 252 4.63 15.69 -24.78
N ASP A 253 5.50 16.67 -24.60
CA ASP A 253 6.96 16.48 -24.58
C ASP A 253 7.55 16.71 -23.18
N ARG A 254 6.72 16.58 -22.15
CA ARG A 254 7.15 16.72 -20.76
C ARG A 254 6.77 15.49 -19.95
N ILE A 255 7.71 14.99 -19.17
CA ILE A 255 7.43 14.15 -18.01
C ILE A 255 8.22 14.70 -16.84
N ASP A 256 7.59 14.81 -15.68
CA ASP A 256 8.22 15.13 -14.41
C ASP A 256 8.01 13.95 -13.48
N VAL A 257 9.08 13.46 -12.87
CA VAL A 257 9.03 12.35 -11.91
C VAL A 257 9.60 12.83 -10.58
N PHE A 258 8.82 12.65 -9.53
CA PHE A 258 9.18 13.00 -8.17
C PHE A 258 9.30 11.77 -7.29
N ALA A 259 10.25 11.80 -6.36
CA ALA A 259 10.37 10.81 -5.29
C ALA A 259 11.06 11.42 -4.08
N VAL A 260 10.84 10.83 -2.91
CA VAL A 260 11.63 11.11 -1.71
C VAL A 260 12.84 10.18 -1.71
N PHE A 261 14.04 10.70 -1.48
CA PHE A 261 15.25 9.88 -1.38
C PHE A 261 15.59 9.54 0.08
N ASN A 262 16.61 8.70 0.29
CA ASN A 262 17.06 8.27 1.62
C ASN A 262 17.51 9.41 2.54
N ASP A 263 17.89 10.56 1.97
CA ASP A 263 18.21 11.79 2.69
C ASP A 263 16.95 12.56 3.18
N LYS A 264 15.75 12.02 2.87
CA LYS A 264 14.43 12.59 3.15
C LYS A 264 14.08 13.84 2.35
N ALA A 265 14.93 14.26 1.40
CA ALA A 265 14.60 15.36 0.52
C ALA A 265 13.66 14.90 -0.59
N LEU A 266 12.87 15.85 -1.12
CA LEU A 266 12.17 15.67 -2.37
C LEU A 266 13.17 15.82 -3.52
N TRP A 267 13.17 14.87 -4.45
CA TRP A 267 14.00 14.88 -5.64
C TRP A 267 13.13 14.82 -6.90
N HIS A 268 13.64 15.43 -7.96
CA HIS A 268 12.95 15.60 -9.22
C HIS A 268 13.87 15.26 -10.40
N ILE A 269 13.34 14.52 -11.38
CA ILE A 269 13.96 14.28 -12.68
C ILE A 269 12.92 14.45 -13.77
N TRP A 270 13.31 14.93 -14.95
CA TRP A 270 12.36 15.20 -16.01
C TRP A 270 12.87 14.90 -17.42
N TRP A 271 11.91 14.60 -18.30
CA TRP A 271 12.06 14.55 -19.74
C TRP A 271 11.64 15.89 -20.35
N ASP A 272 12.47 16.50 -21.19
CA ASP A 272 12.21 17.81 -21.81
C ASP A 272 11.79 17.74 -23.30
N GLY A 273 11.55 16.54 -23.81
CA GLY A 273 11.25 16.30 -25.22
C GLY A 273 12.44 15.74 -25.99
N GLN A 274 13.65 15.83 -25.44
CA GLN A 274 14.88 15.38 -26.08
C GLN A 274 15.73 14.49 -25.20
N ILE A 275 15.87 14.83 -23.92
CA ILE A 275 16.69 14.10 -22.96
C ILE A 275 16.00 13.98 -21.60
N TRP A 276 16.40 12.94 -20.87
CA TRP A 276 16.23 12.91 -19.42
C TRP A 276 17.32 13.78 -18.81
N ASN A 277 16.91 14.77 -18.02
CA ASN A 277 17.81 15.64 -17.28
C ASN A 277 18.35 14.91 -16.03
N GLU A 278 19.29 15.54 -15.32
CA GLU A 278 19.81 14.98 -14.08
C GLU A 278 18.82 15.16 -12.92
N TRP A 279 18.97 14.31 -11.90
CA TRP A 279 18.22 14.47 -10.65
C TRP A 279 18.59 15.78 -9.96
N GLU A 280 17.58 16.59 -9.63
CA GLU A 280 17.73 17.78 -8.80
C GLU A 280 17.07 17.59 -7.44
N SER A 281 17.74 18.07 -6.38
CA SER A 281 17.15 18.09 -5.04
C SER A 281 16.32 19.35 -4.87
N LEU A 282 15.07 19.17 -4.46
CA LEU A 282 14.16 20.23 -4.05
C LEU A 282 14.19 20.44 -2.52
N GLY A 283 15.05 19.71 -1.82
CA GLY A 283 15.27 19.84 -0.38
C GLY A 283 14.12 19.33 0.48
N GLY A 284 14.05 19.85 1.71
CA GLY A 284 13.03 19.48 2.70
C GLY A 284 13.34 18.19 3.47
N SER A 285 12.36 17.75 4.27
CA SER A 285 12.42 16.54 5.09
C SER A 285 11.03 15.92 5.12
N TYR A 286 10.83 14.91 4.28
CA TYR A 286 9.54 14.35 3.93
C TYR A 286 9.49 12.84 4.16
N PHE A 287 8.27 12.34 4.26
CA PHE A 287 7.98 10.91 4.33
C PHE A 287 6.89 10.53 3.33
N GLY A 288 6.94 9.27 2.88
CA GLY A 288 5.93 8.69 2.00
C GLY A 288 6.02 9.14 0.54
N GLU A 289 5.03 8.72 -0.23
CA GLU A 289 4.90 9.07 -1.65
C GLU A 289 4.46 10.54 -1.79
N PRO A 290 5.08 11.34 -2.67
CA PRO A 290 4.56 12.65 -3.06
C PRO A 290 3.23 12.53 -3.83
N ALA A 291 2.35 13.52 -3.67
CA ALA A 291 1.18 13.68 -4.55
C ALA A 291 1.42 14.87 -5.49
N ALA A 292 1.57 14.60 -6.78
CA ALA A 292 1.77 15.62 -7.80
C ALA A 292 0.50 15.83 -8.64
N VAL A 293 0.24 17.08 -9.00
CA VAL A 293 -0.87 17.47 -9.88
C VAL A 293 -0.43 18.59 -10.82
N THR A 294 -1.06 18.69 -11.98
CA THR A 294 -0.96 19.82 -12.90
C THR A 294 -2.36 20.25 -13.31
N TRP A 295 -2.56 21.55 -13.48
CA TRP A 295 -3.82 22.13 -13.95
C TRP A 295 -3.64 23.02 -15.20
N ALA A 296 -2.40 23.29 -15.62
CA ALA A 296 -2.07 24.02 -16.84
C ALA A 296 -0.64 23.72 -17.31
N PRO A 297 -0.32 23.96 -18.59
CA PRO A 297 1.05 23.90 -19.10
C PRO A 297 2.01 24.76 -18.27
N GLY A 298 3.17 24.19 -17.93
CA GLY A 298 4.22 24.90 -17.16
C GLY A 298 3.91 25.06 -15.67
N ARG A 299 2.93 24.31 -15.13
CA ARG A 299 2.59 24.30 -13.71
C ARG A 299 2.61 22.88 -13.14
N LEU A 300 3.34 22.70 -12.03
CA LEU A 300 3.27 21.52 -11.16
C LEU A 300 3.02 21.97 -9.74
N ASP A 301 2.27 21.15 -9.02
CA ASP A 301 2.04 21.29 -7.60
C ASP A 301 2.31 19.93 -6.96
N VAL A 302 3.18 19.88 -5.96
CA VAL A 302 3.60 18.66 -5.25
C VAL A 302 3.29 18.81 -3.76
N PHE A 303 2.56 17.85 -3.23
CA PHE A 303 2.12 17.81 -1.84
C PHE A 303 2.75 16.64 -1.10
N LEU A 304 3.28 16.90 0.10
CA LEU A 304 3.97 15.89 0.90
C LEU A 304 3.59 15.98 2.38
N LYS A 305 3.75 14.86 3.08
CA LYS A 305 3.79 14.83 4.54
C LYS A 305 5.21 15.20 4.99
N GLY A 306 5.33 16.32 5.69
CA GLY A 306 6.58 16.73 6.33
C GLY A 306 6.93 15.84 7.53
N SER A 307 8.20 15.82 7.91
CA SER A 307 8.64 15.13 9.15
C SER A 307 8.08 15.74 10.43
N ASP A 308 7.51 16.94 10.33
CA ASP A 308 6.73 17.63 11.37
C ASP A 308 5.26 17.20 11.41
N GLY A 309 4.83 16.30 10.51
CA GLY A 309 3.46 15.81 10.41
C GLY A 309 2.50 16.75 9.68
N ASN A 310 2.97 17.85 9.09
CA ASN A 310 2.14 18.81 8.38
C ASN A 310 2.09 18.56 6.87
N LEU A 311 1.15 19.22 6.18
CA LEU A 311 1.03 19.23 4.73
C LEU A 311 1.96 20.29 4.15
N HIS A 312 2.98 19.85 3.43
CA HIS A 312 3.87 20.73 2.69
C HIS A 312 3.46 20.78 1.22
N HIS A 313 3.58 21.96 0.63
CA HIS A 313 3.29 22.23 -0.76
C HIS A 313 4.48 22.92 -1.42
N HIS A 314 4.91 22.38 -2.56
CA HIS A 314 5.96 22.93 -3.40
C HIS A 314 5.44 22.98 -4.84
N TRP A 315 5.72 24.05 -5.57
CA TRP A 315 5.20 24.22 -6.92
C TRP A 315 6.23 24.80 -7.87
N PHE A 316 6.04 24.45 -9.14
CA PHE A 316 6.83 24.95 -10.25
C PHE A 316 5.98 25.88 -11.10
N GLU A 317 6.47 27.08 -11.36
CA GLU A 317 5.86 28.01 -12.30
C GLU A 317 6.92 28.97 -12.85
N ASN A 318 6.68 29.53 -14.04
CA ASN A 318 7.61 30.48 -14.66
C ASN A 318 9.06 29.96 -14.76
N ASN A 319 9.22 28.65 -14.99
CA ASN A 319 10.49 27.93 -15.03
C ASN A 319 11.30 27.94 -13.73
N ILE A 320 10.65 28.15 -12.57
CA ILE A 320 11.31 28.19 -11.27
C ILE A 320 10.46 27.43 -10.24
N TRP A 321 11.14 26.70 -9.35
CA TRP A 321 10.56 26.12 -8.14
C TRP A 321 10.39 27.19 -7.06
N ALA A 322 9.17 27.37 -6.57
CA ALA A 322 8.88 28.35 -5.51
C ALA A 322 9.30 27.85 -4.12
N VAL A 323 9.55 28.72 -3.16
CA VAL A 323 9.88 28.27 -1.79
C VAL A 323 8.72 27.43 -1.20
N PRO A 324 8.97 26.23 -0.66
CA PRO A 324 7.91 25.39 -0.09
C PRO A 324 7.13 26.10 1.03
N GLU A 325 5.83 25.82 1.12
CA GLU A 325 4.93 26.33 2.14
C GLU A 325 4.25 25.20 2.94
N ILE A 326 3.84 25.50 4.18
CA ILE A 326 3.02 24.59 4.99
C ILE A 326 1.56 25.03 4.88
N LEU A 327 0.70 24.11 4.44
CA LEU A 327 -0.72 24.36 4.24
C LEU A 327 -1.55 23.95 5.46
N ASN A 328 -2.48 24.83 5.84
CA ASN A 328 -3.44 24.56 6.90
C ASN A 328 -4.65 23.78 6.35
N TYR A 329 -4.76 22.51 6.73
CA TYR A 329 -5.88 21.62 6.39
C TYR A 329 -6.96 21.57 7.49
N GLY A 330 -6.99 22.56 8.39
CA GLY A 330 -7.99 22.77 9.45
C GLY A 330 -8.06 21.64 10.48
N SER A 331 -6.90 21.07 10.82
CA SER A 331 -6.74 20.18 11.97
C SER A 331 -5.40 20.44 12.64
N THR A 332 -5.34 20.24 13.95
CA THR A 332 -4.09 20.17 14.70
C THR A 332 -3.56 18.74 14.81
N SER A 333 -4.35 17.75 14.41
CA SER A 333 -3.90 16.36 14.34
C SER A 333 -2.98 16.20 13.12
N PRO A 334 -1.80 15.58 13.27
CA PRO A 334 -0.89 15.33 12.16
C PRO A 334 -1.55 14.60 10.99
N MET A 335 -0.95 14.74 9.80
CA MET A 335 -1.28 13.88 8.68
C MET A 335 -0.99 12.42 9.04
N ALA A 336 -1.95 11.55 8.80
CA ALA A 336 -1.77 10.12 9.00
C ALA A 336 -0.78 9.55 7.96
N GLU A 337 -0.85 10.03 6.72
CA GLU A 337 -0.13 9.48 5.58
C GLU A 337 -0.03 10.45 4.39
N SER A 338 0.53 9.98 3.27
CA SER A 338 0.62 10.74 2.02
C SER A 338 -0.75 11.27 1.56
N PRO A 339 -0.82 12.53 1.11
CA PRO A 339 -2.05 13.09 0.57
C PRO A 339 -2.38 12.50 -0.81
N THR A 340 -3.55 12.83 -1.33
CA THR A 340 -3.93 12.63 -2.74
C THR A 340 -4.38 13.94 -3.32
N ALA A 341 -3.89 14.32 -4.50
CA ALA A 341 -4.24 15.58 -5.15
C ALA A 341 -4.81 15.32 -6.55
N VAL A 342 -5.85 16.07 -6.92
CA VAL A 342 -6.45 16.01 -8.26
C VAL A 342 -6.75 17.43 -8.76
N SER A 343 -6.72 17.59 -10.08
CA SER A 343 -7.22 18.79 -10.75
C SER A 343 -8.43 18.43 -11.59
N ALA A 344 -9.53 19.16 -11.41
CA ALA A 344 -10.77 18.97 -12.15
C ALA A 344 -10.91 19.95 -13.32
N ALA A 345 -10.16 21.04 -13.31
CA ALA A 345 -10.21 22.12 -14.28
C ALA A 345 -8.96 23.01 -14.16
N PRO A 346 -8.66 23.85 -15.16
CA PRO A 346 -7.62 24.86 -15.05
C PRO A 346 -7.80 25.71 -13.80
N ASN A 347 -6.68 26.00 -13.12
CA ASN A 347 -6.62 26.76 -11.87
C ASN A 347 -7.34 26.10 -10.68
N GLN A 348 -7.67 24.80 -10.74
CA GLN A 348 -8.33 24.11 -9.63
C GLN A 348 -7.51 22.92 -9.16
N ILE A 349 -7.31 22.82 -7.84
CA ILE A 349 -6.72 21.65 -7.18
C ILE A 349 -7.59 21.32 -5.99
N ASP A 350 -7.88 20.03 -5.78
CA ASP A 350 -8.35 19.52 -4.50
C ASP A 350 -7.30 18.56 -3.92
N VAL A 351 -6.92 18.81 -2.66
CA VAL A 351 -5.98 17.99 -1.90
C VAL A 351 -6.71 17.29 -0.78
N TYR A 352 -6.63 15.97 -0.78
CA TYR A 352 -7.25 15.05 0.14
C TYR A 352 -6.21 14.60 1.15
N VAL A 353 -6.46 14.91 2.42
CA VAL A 353 -5.49 14.81 3.52
C VAL A 353 -6.05 13.90 4.61
N PRO A 354 -5.62 12.63 4.68
CA PRO A 354 -5.96 11.77 5.80
C PRO A 354 -5.22 12.23 7.07
N THR A 355 -5.94 12.38 8.18
CA THR A 355 -5.40 12.89 9.45
C THR A 355 -5.53 11.87 10.59
N ASP A 356 -4.67 12.00 11.59
CA ASP A 356 -4.56 11.05 12.71
C ASP A 356 -5.82 10.91 13.57
N ASP A 357 -6.77 11.86 13.47
CA ASP A 357 -8.10 11.79 14.05
C ASP A 357 -9.10 10.94 13.22
N ALA A 358 -8.58 10.08 12.34
CA ALA A 358 -9.32 9.16 11.47
C ALA A 358 -10.34 9.85 10.56
N ARG A 359 -10.00 11.05 10.06
CA ARG A 359 -10.83 11.85 9.19
C ARG A 359 -10.06 12.23 7.93
N LEU A 360 -10.80 12.41 6.85
CA LEU A 360 -10.28 13.08 5.66
C LEU A 360 -10.52 14.58 5.77
N ARG A 361 -9.51 15.38 5.50
CA ARG A 361 -9.66 16.81 5.22
C ARG A 361 -9.50 17.05 3.73
N ILE A 362 -10.20 18.06 3.22
CA ILE A 362 -10.01 18.54 1.84
C ILE A 362 -9.63 19.99 1.89
N LEU A 363 -8.60 20.34 1.14
CA LEU A 363 -8.16 21.71 0.88
C LEU A 363 -8.30 21.99 -0.62
N SER A 364 -8.88 23.13 -0.97
CA SER A 364 -9.16 23.47 -2.37
C SER A 364 -8.44 24.75 -2.81
N TRP A 365 -7.79 24.71 -3.96
CA TRP A 365 -7.26 25.85 -4.67
C TRP A 365 -8.21 26.28 -5.79
N ASN A 366 -8.43 27.58 -5.94
CA ASN A 366 -9.33 28.16 -6.95
C ASN A 366 -8.64 29.04 -8.00
N GLY A 367 -7.30 29.07 -8.03
CA GLY A 367 -6.51 29.90 -8.92
C GLY A 367 -5.87 31.11 -8.26
N ALA A 368 -6.30 31.45 -7.04
CA ALA A 368 -5.80 32.62 -6.33
C ALA A 368 -5.50 32.36 -4.86
N ILE A 369 -6.33 31.56 -4.19
CA ILE A 369 -6.18 31.27 -2.76
C ILE A 369 -6.49 29.81 -2.45
N TRP A 370 -5.80 29.30 -1.42
CA TRP A 370 -6.22 28.11 -0.71
C TRP A 370 -7.46 28.43 0.13
N GLY A 371 -8.51 27.65 -0.05
CA GLY A 371 -9.80 27.81 0.60
C GLY A 371 -10.43 26.48 0.98
N THR A 372 -11.73 26.53 1.32
CA THR A 372 -12.61 25.42 1.73
C THR A 372 -11.89 24.26 2.42
N VAL A 373 -11.85 24.31 3.75
CA VAL A 373 -11.52 23.12 4.54
C VAL A 373 -12.81 22.41 4.91
N SER A 374 -12.98 21.17 4.45
CA SER A 374 -14.08 20.30 4.89
C SER A 374 -13.55 19.04 5.54
N ALA A 375 -14.19 18.61 6.62
CA ALA A 375 -13.96 17.30 7.21
C ALA A 375 -14.94 16.30 6.56
N GLY A 376 -14.39 15.28 5.93
CA GLY A 376 -15.11 14.22 5.24
C GLY A 376 -15.36 13.00 6.11
N ALA A 377 -15.51 11.86 5.43
CA ALA A 377 -15.78 10.56 6.02
C ALA A 377 -14.72 10.12 7.04
N GLN A 378 -15.02 9.04 7.76
CA GLN A 378 -14.02 8.32 8.55
C GLN A 378 -13.32 7.29 7.65
N PHE A 379 -12.00 7.20 7.79
CA PHE A 379 -11.14 6.39 6.95
C PHE A 379 -10.41 5.34 7.79
N ARG A 380 -9.95 4.29 7.13
CA ARG A 380 -9.00 3.34 7.71
C ARG A 380 -7.68 4.06 8.01
N MET A 381 -7.19 3.91 9.23
CA MET A 381 -5.82 4.28 9.59
C MET A 381 -4.85 3.15 9.27
N PRO A 382 -3.55 3.41 9.01
CA PRO A 382 -2.52 2.39 9.14
C PRO A 382 -2.71 1.66 10.46
N SER A 383 -2.68 0.33 10.42
CA SER A 383 -2.83 -0.47 11.64
C SER A 383 -1.65 -0.11 12.54
N ARG A 384 -1.96 0.38 13.75
CA ARG A 384 -0.96 0.65 14.77
C ARG A 384 -0.79 -0.60 15.59
N TYR A 385 0.45 -0.90 15.94
CA TYR A 385 0.77 -2.09 16.70
C TYR A 385 1.63 -1.71 17.90
N ARG A 386 1.36 -2.37 19.03
CA ARG A 386 2.36 -2.61 20.05
C ARG A 386 3.11 -3.89 19.69
N MET A 387 4.44 -3.81 19.65
CA MET A 387 5.30 -4.99 19.47
C MET A 387 6.18 -5.13 20.71
N SER A 388 6.29 -6.33 21.26
CA SER A 388 7.04 -6.56 22.50
C SER A 388 7.74 -7.90 22.54
N VAL A 389 8.91 -7.91 23.16
CA VAL A 389 9.50 -9.11 23.78
C VAL A 389 9.02 -9.12 25.22
N ASP A 390 8.08 -10.02 25.51
CA ASP A 390 7.38 -10.04 26.79
C ASP A 390 8.20 -10.73 27.86
N TYR A 391 8.82 -11.85 27.50
CA TYR A 391 9.51 -12.73 28.42
C TYR A 391 10.63 -13.50 27.71
N VAL A 392 11.75 -13.69 28.41
CA VAL A 392 12.84 -14.60 28.03
C VAL A 392 12.97 -15.62 29.16
N ARG A 393 13.15 -16.90 28.81
CA ARG A 393 13.29 -18.01 29.75
C ARG A 393 14.53 -18.82 29.42
N ALA A 394 15.31 -19.20 30.42
CA ALA A 394 16.28 -20.27 30.27
C ALA A 394 15.66 -21.59 30.76
N ASP A 395 15.28 -22.48 29.84
CA ASP A 395 14.73 -23.80 30.15
C ASP A 395 15.82 -24.79 30.57
N ARG A 396 16.94 -24.73 29.85
CA ARG A 396 18.17 -25.43 30.20
C ARG A 396 19.29 -24.42 30.13
N ALA A 397 20.10 -24.34 31.17
CA ALA A 397 21.30 -23.52 31.17
C ALA A 397 22.37 -24.22 31.99
N ARG A 398 23.63 -23.89 31.71
CA ARG A 398 24.77 -24.43 32.44
C ARG A 398 24.75 -23.97 33.90
N SER A 399 24.38 -22.71 34.15
CA SER A 399 24.19 -22.13 35.47
C SER A 399 22.80 -21.50 35.54
N LEU A 400 21.84 -22.29 36.01
CA LEU A 400 20.44 -21.91 36.20
C LEU A 400 20.21 -20.78 37.23
N ASN A 401 21.12 -19.81 37.43
CA ASN A 401 20.89 -18.55 38.16
C ASN A 401 21.94 -17.45 37.81
N ALA A 402 22.71 -17.60 36.73
CA ALA A 402 23.78 -16.65 36.35
C ALA A 402 23.91 -16.46 34.82
N ASP A 403 22.89 -16.88 34.07
CA ASP A 403 22.94 -16.94 32.61
C ASP A 403 21.83 -16.05 32.02
N THR A 404 22.25 -15.07 31.22
CA THR A 404 21.53 -14.00 30.49
C THR A 404 21.55 -12.65 31.17
N ASP A 405 21.98 -11.62 30.45
CA ASP A 405 22.30 -10.32 31.04
C ASP A 405 21.61 -9.16 30.34
N ALA A 406 21.53 -9.20 29.01
CA ALA A 406 20.95 -8.11 28.23
C ALA A 406 20.20 -8.62 26.99
N ALA A 407 19.25 -7.81 26.54
CA ALA A 407 18.54 -8.03 25.30
C ALA A 407 18.31 -6.72 24.55
N SER A 408 18.04 -6.86 23.26
CA SER A 408 17.55 -5.79 22.41
C SER A 408 16.38 -6.26 21.58
N ALA A 409 15.48 -5.34 21.28
CA ALA A 409 14.47 -5.51 20.25
C ALA A 409 14.62 -4.37 19.27
N THR A 410 14.29 -4.63 18.01
CA THR A 410 14.29 -3.63 16.95
C THR A 410 13.04 -3.79 16.10
N VAL A 411 12.43 -2.66 15.76
CA VAL A 411 11.39 -2.58 14.73
C VAL A 411 11.81 -1.62 13.63
N SER A 412 11.53 -2.03 12.40
CA SER A 412 11.61 -1.21 11.19
C SER A 412 10.32 -1.38 10.42
N ALA A 413 9.75 -0.30 9.88
CA ALA A 413 8.50 -0.33 9.14
C ALA A 413 8.52 0.76 8.07
N GLY A 414 8.45 0.34 6.80
CA GLY A 414 8.55 1.23 5.65
C GLY A 414 9.80 2.12 5.72
N ASN A 415 9.58 3.43 5.61
CA ASN A 415 10.63 4.45 5.68
C ASN A 415 10.79 5.10 7.08
N LEU A 416 10.14 4.55 8.10
CA LEU A 416 10.35 5.03 9.46
C LEU A 416 11.77 4.69 9.91
N PRO A 417 12.43 5.55 10.71
CA PRO A 417 13.71 5.19 11.31
C PRO A 417 13.60 3.90 12.12
N ASN A 418 14.64 3.08 12.08
CA ASN A 418 14.73 1.90 12.93
C ASN A 418 14.61 2.33 14.40
N ALA A 419 13.66 1.74 15.12
CA ALA A 419 13.52 1.91 16.55
C ALA A 419 14.11 0.69 17.24
N THR A 420 15.17 0.89 18.01
CA THR A 420 15.83 -0.18 18.78
C THR A 420 15.79 0.19 20.25
N VAL A 421 15.35 -0.75 21.08
CA VAL A 421 15.39 -0.67 22.54
C VAL A 421 16.37 -1.73 23.04
N VAL A 422 17.21 -1.34 24.00
CA VAL A 422 18.15 -2.23 24.68
C VAL A 422 17.87 -2.19 26.18
N GLN A 423 17.97 -3.34 26.84
CA GLN A 423 17.75 -3.43 28.27
C GLN A 423 18.65 -4.48 28.91
N TRP A 424 19.12 -4.18 30.12
CA TRP A 424 19.67 -5.18 31.01
C TRP A 424 18.53 -5.96 31.63
N ILE A 425 18.47 -7.25 31.33
CA ILE A 425 17.39 -8.12 31.78
C ILE A 425 17.84 -8.99 32.97
N GLY A 426 19.15 -9.12 33.23
CA GLY A 426 19.68 -9.86 34.38
C GLY A 426 19.36 -11.35 34.36
N ASP A 427 19.85 -12.09 35.37
CA ASP A 427 19.89 -13.56 35.35
C ASP A 427 18.50 -14.24 35.22
N ILE A 428 18.35 -15.17 34.26
CA ILE A 428 17.05 -15.78 33.88
C ILE A 428 16.98 -17.29 34.23
N GLY A 429 17.88 -17.78 35.07
CA GLY A 429 17.88 -19.19 35.48
C GLY A 429 17.08 -19.44 36.78
N GLY A 430 16.38 -20.58 36.87
CA GLY A 430 15.91 -21.16 38.12
C GLY A 430 14.61 -22.00 38.00
N THR A 431 14.19 -22.71 39.06
CA THR A 431 12.83 -23.32 39.15
C THR A 431 11.72 -22.26 39.30
N HIS A 432 12.12 -21.01 39.45
CA HIS A 432 11.27 -19.83 39.42
C HIS A 432 11.93 -18.84 38.46
N PRO A 433 11.27 -18.41 37.38
CA PRO A 433 11.58 -17.11 36.80
C PRO A 433 11.57 -16.11 37.95
N GLN A 434 12.50 -15.15 38.00
CA GLN A 434 12.21 -13.97 38.79
C GLN A 434 10.88 -13.41 38.27
N THR A 435 9.83 -13.51 39.08
CA THR A 435 8.41 -13.45 38.70
C THR A 435 7.95 -12.04 38.28
N SER A 436 8.87 -11.19 37.83
CA SER A 436 8.68 -9.76 37.56
C SER A 436 9.30 -9.25 36.26
N GLN A 437 9.91 -10.10 35.44
CA GLN A 437 10.42 -9.68 34.12
C GLN A 437 9.33 -9.84 33.06
N THR A 438 8.42 -8.89 33.01
CA THR A 438 7.36 -8.79 32.00
C THR A 438 7.50 -7.48 31.24
N ASN A 439 7.29 -7.48 29.92
CA ASN A 439 7.49 -6.32 29.03
C ASN A 439 8.94 -5.81 29.00
N LEU A 440 9.91 -6.71 28.78
CA LEU A 440 11.33 -6.36 28.77
C LEU A 440 11.66 -5.31 27.71
N LEU A 441 11.05 -5.40 26.54
CA LEU A 441 11.35 -4.52 25.41
C LEU A 441 10.06 -4.33 24.63
N TYR A 442 9.59 -3.09 24.48
CA TYR A 442 8.36 -2.83 23.74
C TYR A 442 8.43 -1.55 22.93
N PHE A 443 7.59 -1.53 21.91
CA PHE A 443 7.31 -0.40 21.05
C PHE A 443 5.82 -0.15 21.06
N ASP A 444 5.42 1.10 21.24
CA ASP A 444 4.03 1.54 21.13
C ASP A 444 3.83 2.35 19.86
N ASP A 445 2.60 2.36 19.37
CA ASP A 445 2.17 3.18 18.24
C ASP A 445 3.01 2.99 16.97
N ILE A 446 3.50 1.77 16.73
CA ILE A 446 4.19 1.46 15.48
C ILE A 446 3.15 1.38 14.36
N ALA A 447 3.11 2.42 13.54
CA ALA A 447 2.33 2.44 12.33
C ALA A 447 2.98 1.51 11.31
N VAL A 448 2.29 0.42 10.96
CA VAL A 448 2.71 -0.45 9.88
C VAL A 448 1.64 -0.46 8.80
N ASP A 449 2.08 -0.11 7.61
CA ASP A 449 1.22 -0.04 6.47
C ASP A 449 1.09 -1.39 5.74
N LEU A 450 -0.08 -1.74 5.18
CA LEU A 450 -0.25 -3.05 4.53
C LEU A 450 0.73 -3.25 3.36
N ALA A 451 1.08 -2.17 2.65
CA ALA A 451 1.96 -2.22 1.48
C ALA A 451 3.42 -1.90 1.80
N GLU A 452 3.80 -1.75 3.07
CA GLU A 452 5.18 -1.49 3.46
C GLU A 452 5.83 -2.76 4.06
N PRO A 453 7.11 -3.01 3.75
CA PRO A 453 7.87 -4.03 4.46
C PRO A 453 8.08 -3.59 5.90
N MET A 454 8.07 -4.55 6.82
CA MET A 454 8.44 -4.34 8.20
C MET A 454 9.34 -5.47 8.67
N SER A 455 10.18 -5.19 9.67
CA SER A 455 10.92 -6.20 10.42
C SER A 455 10.78 -5.98 11.92
N PHE A 456 10.51 -7.05 12.66
CA PHE A 456 10.59 -7.09 14.12
C PHE A 456 11.63 -8.13 14.49
N SER A 457 12.66 -7.73 15.23
CA SER A 457 13.76 -8.61 15.61
C SER A 457 14.12 -8.45 17.07
N TYR A 458 14.74 -9.48 17.64
CA TYR A 458 15.34 -9.40 18.95
C TYR A 458 16.68 -10.15 19.00
N ILE A 459 17.52 -9.71 19.92
CA ILE A 459 18.80 -10.32 20.26
C ILE A 459 18.84 -10.46 21.78
N VAL A 460 19.26 -11.62 22.27
CA VAL A 460 19.49 -11.89 23.68
C VAL A 460 20.91 -12.39 23.84
N VAL A 461 21.62 -11.83 24.83
CA VAL A 461 23.02 -12.18 25.13
C VAL A 461 23.19 -12.55 26.59
N ASN A 462 24.06 -13.54 26.79
CA ASN A 462 24.65 -13.86 28.09
C ASN A 462 26.01 -13.17 28.17
N ASN A 463 26.26 -12.42 29.25
CA ASN A 463 27.51 -11.71 29.51
C ASN A 463 27.72 -11.37 30.99
N GLY A 464 28.31 -12.29 31.74
CA GLY A 464 28.55 -12.11 33.17
C GLY A 464 29.80 -11.29 33.53
N HIS A 465 30.51 -10.70 32.55
CA HIS A 465 31.87 -10.17 32.79
C HIS A 465 32.21 -8.82 32.14
N ALA A 466 31.50 -8.38 31.11
CA ALA A 466 31.81 -7.13 30.41
C ALA A 466 31.05 -5.91 30.99
N ASP A 467 31.51 -4.71 30.64
CA ASP A 467 30.87 -3.48 31.05
C ASP A 467 29.46 -3.36 30.45
N GLN A 468 28.47 -3.16 31.32
CA GLN A 468 27.04 -3.07 30.96
C GLN A 468 26.79 -2.01 29.87
N SER A 469 27.48 -0.86 29.94
CA SER A 469 27.28 0.21 28.96
C SER A 469 27.80 -0.16 27.57
N ALA A 470 28.93 -0.87 27.50
CA ALA A 470 29.49 -1.38 26.26
C ALA A 470 28.61 -2.46 25.60
N ILE A 471 28.00 -3.34 26.41
CA ILE A 471 27.08 -4.38 25.93
C ILE A 471 25.83 -3.74 25.32
N LEU A 472 25.19 -2.81 26.04
CA LEU A 472 23.98 -2.13 25.56
C LEU A 472 24.27 -1.30 24.30
N ALA A 473 25.42 -0.63 24.20
CA ALA A 473 25.81 0.09 22.99
C ALA A 473 26.02 -0.85 21.78
N SER A 474 26.60 -2.03 22.01
CA SER A 474 26.81 -3.04 20.97
C SER A 474 25.50 -3.65 20.49
N LEU A 475 24.60 -3.95 21.43
CA LEU A 475 23.24 -4.39 21.12
C LEU A 475 22.45 -3.34 20.35
N GLN A 476 22.58 -2.05 20.69
CA GLN A 476 21.94 -0.96 19.96
C GLN A 476 22.42 -0.90 18.51
N ALA A 477 23.74 -0.98 18.30
CA ALA A 477 24.34 -0.96 16.97
C ALA A 477 23.95 -2.21 16.14
N ALA A 478 23.96 -3.38 16.76
CA ALA A 478 23.54 -4.64 16.13
C ALA A 478 22.06 -4.62 15.76
N GLY A 479 21.19 -4.20 16.68
CA GLY A 479 19.75 -4.04 16.43
C GLY A 479 19.47 -3.07 15.29
N ASN A 480 20.09 -1.88 15.29
CA ASN A 480 19.91 -0.90 14.22
C ASN A 480 20.27 -1.45 12.83
N GLY A 481 21.32 -2.26 12.70
CA GLY A 481 21.66 -2.86 11.41
C GLY A 481 20.80 -4.07 11.05
N LEU A 482 20.32 -4.85 12.03
CA LEU A 482 19.32 -5.90 11.81
C LEU A 482 18.00 -5.32 11.29
N GLY A 483 17.52 -4.21 11.86
CA GLY A 483 16.31 -3.54 11.38
C GLY A 483 16.42 -3.07 9.92
N GLY A 484 17.58 -2.49 9.54
CA GLY A 484 17.83 -2.06 8.17
C GLY A 484 18.00 -3.23 7.19
N ALA A 485 18.66 -4.30 7.64
CA ALA A 485 18.80 -5.52 6.86
C ALA A 485 17.46 -6.25 6.68
N GLY A 486 16.57 -6.22 7.66
CA GLY A 486 15.26 -6.88 7.62
C GLY A 486 14.33 -6.30 6.55
N THR A 487 14.21 -4.98 6.45
CA THR A 487 13.41 -4.33 5.41
C THR A 487 14.03 -4.47 4.02
N THR A 488 15.35 -4.30 3.92
CA THR A 488 16.09 -4.44 2.64
C THR A 488 16.07 -5.89 2.12
N SER A 489 16.30 -6.88 2.99
CA SER A 489 16.26 -8.31 2.62
C SER A 489 14.87 -8.75 2.22
N MET A 490 13.83 -8.25 2.89
CA MET A 490 12.45 -8.48 2.46
C MET A 490 12.25 -7.93 1.06
N GLU A 491 12.61 -6.68 0.77
CA GLU A 491 12.51 -6.08 -0.56
C GLU A 491 13.30 -6.84 -1.64
N GLU A 492 14.46 -7.41 -1.30
CA GLU A 492 15.28 -8.26 -2.19
C GLU A 492 14.77 -9.71 -2.37
N ASP A 493 14.07 -10.27 -1.38
CA ASP A 493 13.57 -11.66 -1.38
C ASP A 493 12.17 -11.77 -1.98
N ILE A 494 11.35 -10.74 -1.74
CA ILE A 494 10.26 -10.28 -2.60
C ILE A 494 10.83 -10.32 -4.01
N ALA A 495 11.73 -9.43 -4.41
CA ALA A 495 12.34 -9.37 -5.75
C ALA A 495 12.78 -10.70 -6.44
N LYS A 496 13.07 -11.78 -5.71
CA LYS A 496 13.50 -13.09 -6.25
C LYS A 496 12.39 -14.15 -6.33
N GLY A 497 11.17 -13.88 -5.85
CA GLY A 497 10.00 -14.75 -5.97
C GLY A 497 10.09 -16.06 -5.17
N VAL A 498 10.88 -16.09 -4.09
CA VAL A 498 11.11 -17.29 -3.28
C VAL A 498 10.42 -17.13 -1.93
N VAL A 499 9.22 -17.68 -1.76
CA VAL A 499 8.67 -17.94 -0.42
C VAL A 499 9.30 -19.23 0.10
N LYS A 500 10.35 -19.13 0.92
CA LYS A 500 10.94 -20.27 1.64
C LYS A 500 11.23 -19.90 3.07
N PHE A 501 10.91 -20.82 3.98
CA PHE A 501 11.44 -20.81 5.34
C PHE A 501 12.95 -21.09 5.26
N VAL A 502 13.79 -20.15 5.70
CA VAL A 502 15.24 -20.40 5.79
C VAL A 502 15.70 -20.24 7.23
N GLU A 503 15.93 -21.39 7.84
CA GLU A 503 16.73 -21.50 9.05
C GLU A 503 18.19 -21.29 8.63
N THR A 504 18.80 -20.17 9.06
CA THR A 504 20.21 -19.90 8.75
C THR A 504 21.05 -20.27 9.95
N LYS A 505 22.04 -21.12 9.74
CA LYS A 505 22.99 -21.45 10.80
C LYS A 505 24.08 -20.40 10.88
N LEU A 506 24.15 -19.64 11.98
CA LEU A 506 25.37 -18.91 12.29
C LEU A 506 26.38 -19.92 12.86
N THR A 507 27.59 -19.94 12.30
CA THR A 507 28.76 -20.70 12.76
C THR A 507 28.52 -22.18 13.09
N GLY A 508 27.81 -22.92 12.23
CA GLY A 508 27.65 -24.38 12.38
C GLY A 508 26.97 -24.87 13.67
N ALA A 509 26.60 -23.97 14.60
CA ALA A 509 26.13 -24.27 15.95
C ALA A 509 24.96 -23.38 16.43
N LEU A 510 24.74 -22.17 15.89
CA LEU A 510 23.48 -21.42 16.08
C LEU A 510 22.50 -21.84 15.01
N SER A 511 21.28 -22.24 15.37
CA SER A 511 20.13 -22.25 14.45
C SER A 511 19.34 -20.96 14.68
N VAL A 512 19.51 -19.97 13.80
CA VAL A 512 18.62 -18.80 13.82
C VAL A 512 17.34 -19.21 13.11
N SER A 513 16.28 -19.37 13.88
CA SER A 513 14.93 -19.46 13.35
C SER A 513 14.55 -18.09 12.84
N ILE A 514 14.69 -17.89 11.52
CA ILE A 514 14.24 -16.68 10.84
C ILE A 514 13.05 -17.09 9.97
N PRO A 515 11.85 -17.12 10.53
CA PRO A 515 10.62 -17.28 9.78
C PRO A 515 10.38 -15.98 9.02
N VAL A 516 10.99 -15.92 7.85
CA VAL A 516 10.72 -14.97 6.78
C VAL A 516 9.75 -15.66 5.83
N LEU A 517 8.79 -14.90 5.30
CA LEU A 517 8.19 -15.22 4.01
C LEU A 517 9.19 -14.74 2.92
N GLY A 518 10.28 -15.49 2.67
CA GLY A 518 11.40 -15.00 1.83
C GLY A 518 12.77 -15.52 2.27
N SER A 519 13.82 -15.53 1.47
CA SER A 519 15.16 -15.89 1.99
C SER A 519 16.37 -15.28 1.27
N VAL A 520 17.19 -14.50 1.97
CA VAL A 520 18.65 -14.52 1.93
C VAL A 520 19.23 -14.00 3.26
N LEU A 521 19.74 -14.91 4.09
CA LEU A 521 20.75 -14.58 5.10
C LEU A 521 22.06 -15.27 4.72
N GLY A 522 22.90 -14.55 3.99
CA GLY A 522 24.30 -14.91 3.76
C GLY A 522 25.30 -13.84 4.24
N ALA A 523 24.83 -12.63 4.57
CA ALA A 523 25.70 -11.48 4.87
C ALA A 523 25.62 -10.97 6.33
N ILE A 524 24.56 -11.33 7.08
CA ILE A 524 24.39 -10.89 8.46
C ILE A 524 25.39 -11.58 9.40
N GLU A 525 25.83 -12.80 9.08
CA GLU A 525 26.74 -13.58 9.94
C GLU A 525 28.08 -12.86 10.18
N GLY A 526 28.83 -12.52 9.13
CA GLY A 526 30.11 -11.83 9.28
C GLY A 526 29.97 -10.40 9.84
N TRP A 527 28.88 -9.71 9.51
CA TRP A 527 28.61 -8.35 9.95
C TRP A 527 28.20 -8.30 11.44
N LEU A 528 27.24 -9.14 11.85
CA LEU A 528 26.74 -9.22 13.23
C LEU A 528 27.83 -9.70 14.18
N LEU A 529 28.61 -10.70 13.77
CA LEU A 529 29.77 -11.16 14.54
C LEU A 529 30.85 -10.07 14.63
N GLY A 530 31.11 -9.33 13.55
CA GLY A 530 32.04 -8.19 13.57
C GLY A 530 31.64 -7.06 14.52
N LYS A 531 30.33 -6.88 14.80
CA LYS A 531 29.82 -5.88 15.75
C LYS A 531 29.79 -6.37 17.21
N LEU A 532 29.82 -7.68 17.43
CA LEU A 532 29.69 -8.31 18.75
C LEU A 532 30.99 -8.99 19.23
N ASN A 533 32.01 -9.09 18.37
CA ASN A 533 33.20 -9.95 18.51
C ASN A 533 34.03 -9.70 19.78
N ASP A 534 34.18 -8.43 20.20
CA ASP A 534 35.16 -8.07 21.24
C ASP A 534 34.57 -7.95 22.66
N ILE A 535 33.23 -7.92 22.79
CA ILE A 535 32.55 -7.58 24.05
C ILE A 535 31.82 -8.79 24.66
N ILE A 536 31.40 -9.76 23.84
CA ILE A 536 30.41 -10.78 24.27
C ILE A 536 30.97 -12.21 24.26
N PHE A 537 32.03 -12.53 23.51
CA PHE A 537 32.45 -13.93 23.31
C PHE A 537 33.60 -14.44 24.22
N ALA A 538 33.82 -13.83 25.38
CA ALA A 538 34.83 -14.29 26.35
C ALA A 538 34.20 -15.17 27.45
N LYS A 539 34.99 -16.07 28.06
CA LYS A 539 34.63 -16.76 29.33
C LYS A 539 33.25 -17.45 29.39
N CYS A 540 32.79 -18.06 28.30
CA CYS A 540 31.47 -18.72 28.21
C CYS A 540 30.26 -17.78 28.06
N ASP A 541 30.50 -16.50 27.76
CA ASP A 541 29.50 -15.51 27.38
C ASP A 541 29.25 -15.56 25.85
N GLY A 542 28.06 -15.11 25.39
CA GLY A 542 27.68 -15.24 23.98
C GLY A 542 26.24 -14.82 23.63
N LEU A 543 25.93 -14.85 22.33
CA LEU A 543 24.56 -14.80 21.83
C LEU A 543 23.81 -16.06 22.26
N VAL A 544 22.58 -15.88 22.79
CA VAL A 544 21.76 -17.00 23.28
C VAL A 544 20.41 -17.13 22.57
N ALA A 545 19.87 -16.04 22.04
CA ALA A 545 18.71 -16.06 21.16
C ALA A 545 18.78 -14.90 20.16
N VAL A 546 18.45 -15.17 18.90
CA VAL A 546 18.30 -14.16 17.86
C VAL A 546 17.13 -14.59 16.99
N GLU A 547 16.21 -13.67 16.71
CA GLU A 547 15.15 -13.88 15.73
C GLU A 547 14.90 -12.57 14.98
N MET A 548 14.56 -12.69 13.71
CA MET A 548 14.05 -11.60 12.90
C MET A 548 12.82 -12.08 12.14
N ARG A 549 11.75 -11.31 12.22
CA ARG A 549 10.49 -11.48 11.52
C ARG A 549 10.35 -10.35 10.53
N ALA A 550 10.70 -10.60 9.28
CA ALA A 550 10.40 -9.68 8.20
C ALA A 550 9.10 -10.10 7.52
N MET A 551 8.20 -9.15 7.26
CA MET A 551 6.92 -9.40 6.59
C MET A 551 6.39 -8.11 5.94
N MET A 552 5.41 -8.21 5.05
CA MET A 552 4.65 -7.03 4.64
C MET A 552 3.66 -6.68 5.76
N GLY A 553 3.31 -5.40 5.94
CA GLY A 553 2.29 -5.04 6.92
C GLY A 553 0.92 -5.68 6.63
N ARG A 554 0.69 -6.14 5.40
CA ARG A 554 -0.47 -6.97 5.06
C ARG A 554 -0.42 -8.32 5.75
N ASP A 555 0.71 -8.98 5.75
CA ASP A 555 0.86 -10.28 6.39
C ASP A 555 0.76 -10.12 7.90
N LEU A 556 1.32 -9.03 8.45
CA LEU A 556 1.12 -8.62 9.84
C LEU A 556 -0.36 -8.44 10.20
N PHE A 557 -1.11 -7.78 9.32
CA PHE A 557 -2.53 -7.55 9.46
C PHE A 557 -3.35 -8.85 9.40
N LEU A 558 -3.01 -9.76 8.49
CA LEU A 558 -3.63 -11.08 8.40
C LEU A 558 -3.28 -11.95 9.61
N MET A 559 -2.03 -11.90 10.08
CA MET A 559 -1.55 -12.60 11.26
C MET A 559 -2.28 -12.17 12.53
N THR A 560 -2.70 -10.91 12.61
CA THR A 560 -3.49 -10.35 13.71
C THR A 560 -5.01 -10.45 13.46
N ASP A 561 -5.45 -11.41 12.64
CA ASP A 561 -6.85 -11.65 12.26
C ASP A 561 -7.54 -10.36 11.81
N SER A 562 -7.01 -9.78 10.74
CA SER A 562 -7.47 -8.49 10.21
C SER A 562 -7.33 -7.36 11.24
N GLY A 563 -6.21 -7.32 11.99
CA GLY A 563 -5.94 -6.28 12.97
C GLY A 563 -6.87 -6.29 14.19
N THR A 564 -7.56 -7.40 14.47
CA THR A 564 -8.52 -7.49 15.57
C THR A 564 -8.04 -8.32 16.75
N LYS A 565 -7.00 -9.15 16.56
CA LYS A 565 -6.49 -10.07 17.57
C LYS A 565 -5.02 -9.85 17.85
N THR A 566 -4.68 -9.91 19.13
CA THR A 566 -3.30 -10.02 19.58
C THR A 566 -2.71 -11.36 19.13
N PHE A 567 -1.53 -11.31 18.52
CA PHE A 567 -0.72 -12.48 18.23
C PHE A 567 0.39 -12.59 19.28
N THR A 568 0.48 -13.73 19.96
CA THR A 568 1.54 -14.03 20.93
C THR A 568 2.10 -15.42 20.62
N THR A 569 3.42 -15.55 20.58
CA THR A 569 4.07 -16.84 20.35
C THR A 569 5.34 -16.96 21.19
N VAL A 570 5.78 -18.21 21.37
CA VAL A 570 7.04 -18.56 22.01
C VAL A 570 7.95 -19.19 20.97
N THR A 571 9.18 -18.68 20.84
CA THR A 571 10.21 -19.29 20.00
C THR A 571 11.29 -19.91 20.89
N THR A 572 11.67 -21.14 20.58
CA THR A 572 12.74 -21.87 21.28
C THR A 572 14.06 -21.75 20.52
N HIS A 573 15.14 -21.42 21.23
CA HIS A 573 16.49 -21.23 20.72
C HIS A 573 17.45 -22.19 21.41
N GLN A 574 18.28 -22.87 20.63
CA GLN A 574 19.41 -23.63 21.15
C GLN A 574 20.54 -22.63 21.41
N GLY A 575 21.02 -22.57 22.66
CA GLY A 575 22.18 -21.76 23.01
C GLY A 575 23.44 -22.30 22.33
N THR A 576 24.34 -21.41 21.94
CA THR A 576 25.61 -21.81 21.32
C THR A 576 26.75 -21.94 22.28
N ASP A 577 27.71 -22.79 21.90
CA ASP A 577 29.02 -22.79 22.51
C ASP A 577 29.75 -21.46 22.27
N SER A 578 30.26 -20.86 23.34
CA SER A 578 31.26 -19.81 23.25
C SER A 578 32.52 -20.31 22.52
N ALA A 579 33.44 -19.41 22.16
CA ALA A 579 34.74 -19.78 21.59
C ALA A 579 35.56 -20.75 22.47
N THR A 580 35.20 -20.89 23.76
CA THR A 580 35.81 -21.82 24.72
C THR A 580 35.01 -23.12 24.93
N GLY A 581 33.97 -23.40 24.12
CA GLY A 581 33.21 -24.65 24.15
C GLY A 581 32.15 -24.73 25.27
N CYS A 582 31.56 -23.59 25.64
CA CYS A 582 30.53 -23.54 26.70
C CYS A 582 29.18 -23.12 26.12
N GLY A 583 28.14 -23.97 26.16
CA GLY A 583 26.75 -23.55 25.88
C GLY A 583 25.87 -24.50 25.06
N ALA A 584 26.40 -25.54 24.42
CA ALA A 584 25.67 -26.43 23.49
C ALA A 584 24.47 -27.23 24.08
N ASN A 585 24.21 -27.12 25.38
CA ASN A 585 23.06 -27.76 26.04
C ASN A 585 22.03 -26.76 26.59
N SER A 586 22.25 -25.46 26.37
CA SER A 586 21.33 -24.43 26.84
C SER A 586 20.14 -24.29 25.89
N ILE A 587 18.96 -24.07 26.44
CA ILE A 587 17.73 -23.80 25.70
C ILE A 587 17.09 -22.56 26.27
N TYR A 588 16.83 -21.60 25.38
CA TYR A 588 16.15 -20.37 25.70
C TYR A 588 14.80 -20.32 24.99
N GLU A 589 13.76 -19.88 25.70
CA GLU A 589 12.48 -19.55 25.11
C GLU A 589 12.28 -18.04 25.14
N VAL A 590 11.81 -17.46 24.04
CA VAL A 590 11.46 -16.04 23.97
C VAL A 590 9.99 -15.92 23.59
N THR A 591 9.21 -15.33 24.49
CA THR A 591 7.81 -14.97 24.25
C THR A 591 7.75 -13.55 23.73
N TRP A 592 7.08 -13.36 22.60
CA TRP A 592 6.88 -12.04 22.02
C TRP A 592 5.45 -11.87 21.52
N THR A 593 5.01 -10.62 21.49
CA THR A 593 3.64 -10.23 21.17
C THR A 593 3.59 -9.12 20.14
N ILE A 594 2.61 -9.22 19.25
CA ILE A 594 2.16 -8.16 18.36
C ILE A 594 0.69 -7.92 18.63
N LYS A 595 0.36 -6.72 19.09
CA LYS A 595 -0.99 -6.32 19.47
C LYS A 595 -1.44 -5.12 18.61
N PRO A 596 -2.51 -5.26 17.80
CA PRO A 596 -3.18 -4.11 17.20
C PRO A 596 -3.69 -3.12 18.26
N LEU A 597 -3.55 -1.82 18.01
CA LEU A 597 -3.92 -0.72 18.91
C LEU A 597 -5.23 -0.02 18.52
#